data_AF-A0A0R3P9Z5-F1
#
_entry.id   AF-A0A0R3P9Z5-F1
#
_cell.length_a   1.000
_cell.length_b   1.000
_cell.length_c   1.000
_cell.angle_alpha   90.00
_cell.angle_beta   90.00
_cell.angle_gamma   90.00
#
_symmetry.space_group_name_H-M   'P 1'
#
loop_
_entity.id
_entity.type
_entity.pdbx_description
1 polymer ?
#
loop_
_entity_poly.entity_id
_entity_poly.type
_entity_poly.pdbx_seq_one_letter_code
_entity_poly.pdbx_strand_id
1 'polypeptide(L)'
;FQENGLVVVEQEADESSQVSGESSGSSISIKPGLLLFSAETIKLVERAVPGSSSLDQKVRKLVETNKKMRKDYEEMEQSIYSQRMFRAHHQANIAGHGAADEMNKEAAKQLAEFKFKLQEAERENTNHQGNIIRIEGQLKRFKANAESAEKELDEVKTQNRLLKKEVAFESLIKSVSFICGPFWYAIFAWVSFRVRISRKERNHSSCPCFVYCISREISLSIELAIIPFYYTEAR
;
A
#
# COMPACT_ATOMS: atom_id res chain seq x y z
N PHE A 1 -35.27 -82.96 38.37
CA PHE A 1 -34.45 -82.88 39.58
C PHE A 1 -33.29 -81.95 39.30
N GLN A 2 -33.16 -80.87 40.07
CA GLN A 2 -32.06 -79.92 39.96
C GLN A 2 -31.42 -79.90 41.34
N GLU A 3 -30.28 -80.58 41.47
CA GLU A 3 -29.57 -80.70 42.74
C GLU A 3 -28.85 -79.39 43.03
N ASN A 4 -29.60 -78.43 43.58
CA ASN A 4 -29.08 -77.18 44.12
C ASN A 4 -28.34 -77.46 45.44
N GLY A 5 -27.22 -78.19 45.32
CA GLY A 5 -26.32 -78.50 46.43
C GLY A 5 -25.86 -77.21 47.11
N LEU A 6 -25.85 -77.26 48.44
CA LEU A 6 -25.29 -76.20 49.27
C LEU A 6 -23.76 -76.34 49.28
N VAL A 7 -23.07 -75.24 49.03
CA VAL A 7 -21.61 -75.16 48.99
C VAL A 7 -21.14 -74.43 50.24
N VAL A 8 -20.20 -75.07 50.93
CA VAL A 8 -19.51 -74.52 52.09
C VAL A 8 -18.42 -73.57 51.61
N VAL A 9 -18.38 -72.37 52.17
CA VAL A 9 -17.31 -71.38 51.97
C VAL A 9 -16.71 -71.05 53.34
N GLU A 10 -15.40 -71.16 53.44
CA GLU A 10 -14.65 -70.86 54.67
C GLU A 10 -14.41 -69.35 54.80
N GLN A 11 -14.51 -68.83 56.02
CA GLN A 11 -14.44 -67.41 56.30
C GLN A 11 -13.00 -67.01 56.67
N GLU A 12 -12.30 -66.36 55.73
CA GLU A 12 -10.99 -65.74 55.99
C GLU A 12 -11.12 -64.65 57.07
N ALA A 13 -10.16 -64.60 57.99
CA ALA A 13 -10.18 -63.70 59.15
C ALA A 13 -9.13 -62.58 59.02
N ASP A 14 -9.56 -61.39 58.61
CA ASP A 14 -8.71 -60.18 58.58
C ASP A 14 -8.44 -59.66 60.02
N GLU A 15 -7.17 -59.66 60.45
CA GLU A 15 -6.77 -59.08 61.74
C GLU A 15 -6.66 -57.54 61.67
N SER A 16 -7.55 -56.83 62.38
CA SER A 16 -7.28 -55.50 62.95
C SER A 16 -8.25 -55.19 64.09
N SER A 17 -7.79 -54.49 65.14
CA SER A 17 -8.48 -54.36 66.44
C SER A 17 -8.58 -52.91 66.92
N GLN A 18 -9.35 -52.70 68.02
CA GLN A 18 -9.45 -51.46 68.84
C GLN A 18 -10.31 -50.31 68.26
N VAL A 19 -11.04 -49.47 69.02
CA VAL A 19 -11.65 -49.48 70.40
C VAL A 19 -12.59 -48.23 70.50
N SER A 20 -13.52 -47.94 71.44
CA SER A 20 -13.97 -48.46 72.76
C SER A 20 -15.43 -48.02 73.03
N GLY A 21 -16.18 -48.82 73.82
CA GLY A 21 -17.35 -48.37 74.63
C GLY A 21 -18.69 -48.16 73.90
N GLU A 22 -19.87 -48.42 74.49
CA GLU A 22 -20.21 -49.04 75.78
C GLU A 22 -21.56 -49.80 75.70
N SER A 23 -21.88 -50.56 76.75
CA SER A 23 -23.20 -51.15 77.09
C SER A 23 -23.64 -52.45 76.39
N SER A 24 -24.01 -53.42 77.25
CA SER A 24 -25.06 -54.42 77.04
C SER A 24 -24.94 -55.44 75.90
N GLY A 25 -23.97 -56.36 76.05
CA GLY A 25 -24.36 -57.78 76.15
C GLY A 25 -24.74 -58.56 74.90
N SER A 26 -23.76 -58.87 74.05
CA SER A 26 -23.59 -60.27 73.58
C SER A 26 -22.17 -60.50 73.06
N SER A 27 -21.33 -61.18 73.86
CA SER A 27 -19.99 -61.60 73.43
C SER A 27 -20.06 -62.86 72.57
N ILE A 28 -20.64 -62.76 71.38
CA ILE A 28 -20.54 -63.82 70.38
C ILE A 28 -19.09 -63.85 69.91
N SER A 29 -18.33 -64.84 70.40
CA SER A 29 -17.05 -65.20 69.80
C SER A 29 -17.34 -65.80 68.43
N ILE A 30 -17.37 -64.95 67.41
CA ILE A 30 -17.46 -65.36 66.01
C ILE A 30 -16.11 -65.98 65.66
N LYS A 31 -15.96 -67.27 65.96
CA LYS A 31 -15.05 -68.13 65.20
C LYS A 31 -15.39 -67.97 63.72
N PRO A 32 -14.42 -67.97 62.79
CA PRO A 32 -14.70 -67.93 61.35
C PRO A 32 -15.68 -69.05 61.02
N GLY A 33 -16.90 -68.66 60.66
CA GLY A 33 -18.04 -69.55 60.56
C GLY A 33 -18.22 -69.98 59.12
N LEU A 34 -18.19 -71.29 58.87
CA LEU A 34 -18.49 -71.88 57.55
C LEU A 34 -19.83 -71.33 57.03
N LEU A 35 -19.76 -70.48 56.01
CA LEU A 35 -20.94 -69.87 55.40
C LEU A 35 -21.49 -70.81 54.32
N LEU A 36 -22.78 -71.10 54.42
CA LEU A 36 -23.45 -72.09 53.57
C LEU A 36 -24.30 -71.37 52.52
N PHE A 37 -23.83 -71.37 51.27
CA PHE A 37 -24.51 -70.71 50.14
C PHE A 37 -25.05 -71.75 49.15
N SER A 38 -26.10 -71.40 48.40
CA SER A 38 -26.50 -72.20 47.23
C SER A 38 -25.41 -72.16 46.16
N ALA A 39 -25.11 -73.30 45.53
CA ALA A 39 -24.24 -73.35 44.36
C ALA A 39 -24.68 -72.40 43.23
N GLU A 40 -25.98 -72.09 43.15
CA GLU A 40 -26.53 -71.11 42.20
C GLU A 40 -26.13 -69.68 42.54
N THR A 41 -26.22 -69.29 43.82
CA THR A 41 -25.79 -67.97 44.31
C THR A 41 -24.31 -67.71 44.02
N ILE A 42 -23.45 -68.70 44.27
CA ILE A 42 -22.01 -68.61 43.97
C ILE A 42 -21.81 -68.43 42.46
N LYS A 43 -22.41 -69.29 41.62
CA LYS A 43 -22.31 -69.19 40.15
C LYS A 43 -22.78 -67.85 39.58
N LEU A 44 -23.76 -67.20 40.21
CA LEU A 44 -24.21 -65.85 39.82
C LEU A 44 -23.16 -64.78 40.18
N VAL A 45 -22.57 -64.85 41.39
CA VAL A 45 -21.50 -63.93 41.81
C VAL A 45 -20.25 -64.09 40.94
N GLU A 46 -19.88 -65.33 40.57
CA GLU A 46 -18.74 -65.57 39.66
C GLU A 46 -18.97 -65.09 38.23
N ARG A 47 -20.21 -65.15 37.73
CA ARG A 47 -20.59 -64.55 36.43
C ARG A 47 -20.56 -63.03 36.46
N ALA A 48 -20.93 -62.42 37.60
CA ALA A 48 -20.92 -60.97 37.78
C ALA A 48 -19.50 -60.41 37.99
N VAL A 49 -18.62 -61.16 38.67
CA VAL A 49 -17.23 -60.77 38.96
C VAL A 49 -16.29 -61.95 38.65
N PRO A 50 -15.89 -62.13 37.37
CA PRO A 50 -15.01 -63.22 36.97
C PRO A 50 -13.59 -63.06 37.53
N GLY A 51 -13.00 -64.17 37.98
CA GLY A 51 -11.62 -64.23 38.50
C GLY A 51 -11.46 -65.19 39.69
N SER A 52 -10.21 -65.39 40.11
CA SER A 52 -9.82 -66.30 41.20
C SER A 52 -9.87 -65.70 42.61
N SER A 53 -10.37 -64.47 42.77
CA SER A 53 -10.58 -63.87 44.11
C SER A 53 -11.67 -64.58 44.91
N SER A 54 -11.56 -64.54 46.25
CA SER A 54 -12.53 -65.16 47.17
C SER A 54 -13.96 -64.62 46.99
N LEU A 55 -14.94 -65.37 47.50
CA LEU A 55 -16.36 -65.02 47.35
C LEU A 55 -16.65 -63.64 47.98
N ASP A 56 -16.13 -63.37 49.17
CA ASP A 56 -16.27 -62.06 49.83
C ASP A 56 -15.65 -60.91 49.04
N GLN A 57 -14.48 -61.12 48.40
CA GLN A 57 -13.90 -60.12 47.52
C GLN A 57 -14.74 -59.89 46.25
N LYS A 58 -15.41 -60.92 45.72
CA LYS A 58 -16.37 -60.79 44.61
C LYS A 58 -17.63 -60.04 45.05
N VAL A 59 -18.18 -60.35 46.23
CA VAL A 59 -19.36 -59.66 46.81
C VAL A 59 -19.06 -58.19 47.10
N ARG A 60 -17.91 -57.87 47.72
CA ARG A 60 -17.46 -56.48 47.94
C ARG A 60 -17.37 -55.71 46.61
N LYS A 61 -16.65 -56.24 45.61
CA LYS A 61 -16.60 -55.66 44.24
C LYS A 61 -17.99 -55.42 43.62
N LEU A 62 -18.96 -56.32 43.87
CA LEU A 62 -20.34 -56.17 43.37
C LEU A 62 -21.13 -55.08 44.09
N VAL A 63 -20.91 -54.89 45.40
CA VAL A 63 -21.48 -53.77 46.18
C VAL A 63 -20.86 -52.44 45.73
N GLU A 64 -19.53 -52.38 45.58
CA GLU A 64 -18.82 -51.18 45.12
C GLU A 64 -19.24 -50.75 43.72
N THR A 65 -19.40 -51.71 42.79
CA THR A 65 -19.90 -51.42 41.44
C THR A 65 -21.39 -51.03 41.43
N ASN A 66 -22.25 -51.64 42.25
CA ASN A 66 -23.64 -51.19 42.38
C ASN A 66 -23.74 -49.76 42.95
N LYS A 67 -22.94 -49.44 43.98
CA LYS A 67 -22.84 -48.09 44.56
C LYS A 67 -22.33 -47.08 43.54
N LYS A 68 -21.35 -47.45 42.72
CA LYS A 68 -20.90 -46.61 41.61
C LYS A 68 -22.00 -46.41 40.57
N MET A 69 -22.65 -47.47 40.09
CA MET A 69 -23.73 -47.37 39.09
C MET A 69 -24.90 -46.50 39.56
N ARG A 70 -25.23 -46.51 40.86
CA ARG A 70 -26.22 -45.59 41.45
C ARG A 70 -25.78 -44.13 41.35
N LYS A 71 -24.54 -43.82 41.75
CA LYS A 71 -23.98 -42.47 41.62
C LYS A 71 -23.87 -42.01 40.15
N ASP A 72 -23.39 -42.88 39.27
CA ASP A 72 -23.31 -42.62 37.83
C ASP A 72 -24.72 -42.36 37.23
N TYR A 73 -25.78 -43.00 37.76
CA TYR A 73 -27.17 -42.74 37.38
C TYR A 73 -27.70 -41.41 37.93
N GLU A 74 -27.47 -41.10 39.21
CA GLU A 74 -27.85 -39.83 39.84
C GLU A 74 -27.19 -38.63 39.14
N GLU A 75 -25.92 -38.75 38.77
CA GLU A 75 -25.19 -37.74 37.98
C GLU A 75 -25.73 -37.64 36.53
N MET A 76 -26.10 -38.76 35.92
CA MET A 76 -26.74 -38.77 34.59
C MET A 76 -28.13 -38.10 34.62
N GLU A 77 -28.92 -38.33 35.67
CA GLU A 77 -30.24 -37.70 35.84
C GLU A 77 -30.10 -36.19 36.05
N GLN A 78 -29.15 -35.74 36.88
CA GLN A 78 -28.82 -34.32 37.04
C GLN A 78 -28.28 -33.68 35.75
N SER A 79 -27.49 -34.41 34.97
CA SER A 79 -27.01 -33.98 33.64
C SER A 79 -28.15 -33.82 32.64
N ILE A 80 -29.08 -34.79 32.59
CA ILE A 80 -30.29 -34.71 31.75
C ILE A 80 -31.21 -33.58 32.21
N TYR A 81 -31.40 -33.38 33.52
CA TYR A 81 -32.20 -32.29 34.06
C TYR A 81 -31.60 -30.92 33.73
N SER A 82 -30.32 -30.69 34.00
CA SER A 82 -29.63 -29.44 33.68
C SER A 82 -29.58 -29.17 32.18
N GLN A 83 -29.39 -30.20 31.33
CA GLN A 83 -29.46 -30.05 29.88
C GLN A 83 -30.89 -29.73 29.42
N ARG A 84 -31.94 -30.32 30.01
CA ARG A 84 -33.35 -29.95 29.74
C ARG A 84 -33.64 -28.51 30.17
N MET A 85 -33.17 -28.07 31.33
CA MET A 85 -33.32 -26.69 31.79
C MET A 85 -32.57 -25.69 30.90
N PHE A 86 -31.35 -26.00 30.48
CA PHE A 86 -30.60 -25.17 29.52
C PHE A 86 -31.31 -25.08 28.17
N ARG A 87 -31.79 -26.21 27.63
CA ARG A 87 -32.58 -26.22 26.39
C ARG A 87 -33.89 -25.46 26.53
N ALA A 88 -34.60 -25.60 27.66
CA ALA A 88 -35.84 -24.87 27.93
C ALA A 88 -35.59 -23.36 28.06
N HIS A 89 -34.51 -22.92 28.71
CA HIS A 89 -34.13 -21.51 28.81
C HIS A 89 -33.70 -20.94 27.45
N HIS A 90 -32.90 -21.68 26.68
CA HIS A 90 -32.52 -21.28 25.32
C HIS A 90 -33.74 -21.21 24.38
N GLN A 91 -34.64 -22.19 24.47
CA GLN A 91 -35.89 -22.21 23.72
C GLN A 91 -36.88 -21.14 24.20
N ALA A 92 -36.88 -20.75 25.48
CA ALA A 92 -37.63 -19.61 25.98
C ALA A 92 -37.06 -18.27 25.49
N ASN A 93 -35.74 -18.15 25.34
CA ASN A 93 -35.11 -16.98 24.72
C ASN A 93 -35.37 -16.89 23.20
N ILE A 94 -35.64 -18.02 22.53
CA ILE A 94 -36.03 -18.07 21.10
C ILE A 94 -37.54 -17.86 20.92
N ALA A 95 -38.38 -18.54 21.70
CA ALA A 95 -39.82 -18.35 21.71
C ALA A 95 -40.23 -16.96 22.23
N GLY A 96 -39.41 -16.38 23.10
CA GLY A 96 -39.33 -14.94 23.38
C GLY A 96 -38.76 -14.18 22.18
N HIS A 97 -39.45 -14.28 21.05
CA HIS A 97 -39.11 -13.79 19.69
C HIS A 97 -38.95 -12.25 19.58
N GLY A 98 -38.82 -11.54 20.71
CA GLY A 98 -38.37 -10.16 20.79
C GLY A 98 -36.85 -10.07 20.83
N ALA A 99 -36.23 -10.27 22.00
CA ALA A 99 -34.86 -9.82 22.27
C ALA A 99 -33.79 -10.30 21.25
N ALA A 100 -33.80 -11.58 20.87
CA ALA A 100 -32.85 -12.10 19.87
C ALA A 100 -33.18 -11.63 18.43
N ASP A 101 -34.46 -11.44 18.13
CA ASP A 101 -34.94 -11.03 16.81
C ASP A 101 -34.72 -9.51 16.60
N GLU A 102 -34.92 -8.68 17.63
CA GLU A 102 -34.58 -7.26 17.62
C GLU A 102 -33.07 -7.03 17.48
N MET A 103 -32.23 -7.85 18.14
CA MET A 103 -30.77 -7.79 17.93
C MET A 103 -30.41 -8.12 16.47
N ASN A 104 -31.05 -9.13 15.87
CA ASN A 104 -30.84 -9.48 14.46
C ASN A 104 -31.37 -8.41 13.49
N LYS A 105 -32.52 -7.79 13.78
CA LYS A 105 -33.09 -6.67 12.99
C LYS A 105 -32.19 -5.44 13.05
N GLU A 106 -31.69 -5.08 14.22
CA GLU A 106 -30.81 -3.92 14.37
C GLU A 106 -29.45 -4.18 13.69
N ALA A 107 -28.89 -5.40 13.79
CA ALA A 107 -27.71 -5.79 13.02
C ALA A 107 -27.95 -5.74 11.49
N ALA A 108 -29.12 -6.20 11.02
CA ALA A 108 -29.50 -6.12 9.60
C ALA A 108 -29.71 -4.66 9.12
N LYS A 109 -30.27 -3.80 9.97
CA LYS A 109 -30.44 -2.35 9.75
C LYS A 109 -29.09 -1.64 9.66
N GLN A 110 -28.16 -1.91 10.59
CA GLN A 110 -26.80 -1.39 10.52
C GLN A 110 -26.06 -1.87 9.26
N LEU A 111 -26.21 -3.15 8.90
CA LEU A 111 -25.66 -3.68 7.65
C LEU A 111 -26.25 -2.98 6.41
N ALA A 112 -27.53 -2.64 6.41
CA ALA A 112 -28.16 -1.86 5.34
C ALA A 112 -27.65 -0.41 5.30
N GLU A 113 -27.47 0.23 6.45
CA GLU A 113 -26.90 1.58 6.55
C GLU A 113 -25.44 1.63 6.08
N PHE A 114 -24.61 0.65 6.45
CA PHE A 114 -23.24 0.54 5.95
C PHE A 114 -23.18 0.26 4.45
N LYS A 115 -24.09 -0.56 3.91
CA LYS A 115 -24.21 -0.77 2.45
C LYS A 115 -24.59 0.51 1.71
N PHE A 116 -25.54 1.28 2.23
CA PHE A 116 -25.93 2.57 1.65
C PHE A 116 -24.79 3.58 1.69
N LYS A 117 -24.10 3.71 2.82
CA LYS A 117 -22.90 4.56 2.97
C LYS A 117 -21.75 4.14 2.04
N LEU A 118 -21.55 2.84 1.84
CA LEU A 118 -20.58 2.32 0.89
C LEU A 118 -20.94 2.68 -0.56
N GLN A 119 -22.18 2.45 -0.97
CA GLN A 119 -22.66 2.80 -2.32
C GLN A 119 -22.59 4.30 -2.60
N GLU A 120 -22.87 5.15 -1.60
CA GLU A 120 -22.72 6.60 -1.74
C GLU A 120 -21.25 7.01 -1.83
N ALA A 121 -20.36 6.43 -1.02
CA ALA A 121 -18.91 6.68 -1.12
C ALA A 121 -18.32 6.18 -2.45
N GLU A 122 -18.82 5.06 -3.00
CA GLU A 122 -18.48 4.59 -4.35
C GLU A 122 -18.95 5.59 -5.41
N ARG A 123 -20.17 6.11 -5.30
CA ARG A 123 -20.73 7.15 -6.18
C ARG A 123 -19.91 8.44 -6.13
N GLU A 124 -19.57 8.93 -4.93
CA GLU A 124 -18.70 10.09 -4.74
C GLU A 124 -17.31 9.87 -5.31
N ASN A 125 -16.69 8.70 -5.11
CA ASN A 125 -15.40 8.34 -5.68
C ASN A 125 -15.40 8.42 -7.22
N THR A 126 -16.42 7.88 -7.90
CA THR A 126 -16.52 8.02 -9.38
C THR A 126 -16.70 9.47 -9.84
N ASN A 127 -17.42 10.30 -9.08
CA ASN A 127 -17.55 11.74 -9.34
C ASN A 127 -16.20 12.46 -9.17
N HIS A 128 -15.46 12.18 -8.09
CA HIS A 128 -14.13 12.74 -7.85
C HIS A 128 -13.14 12.34 -8.94
N GLN A 129 -13.12 11.07 -9.38
CA GLN A 129 -12.31 10.61 -10.53
C GLN A 129 -12.65 11.39 -11.81
N GLY A 130 -13.95 11.57 -12.11
CA GLY A 130 -14.39 12.37 -13.26
C GLY A 130 -13.98 13.85 -13.17
N ASN A 131 -13.84 14.41 -11.97
CA ASN A 131 -13.37 15.77 -11.76
C ASN A 131 -11.84 15.89 -11.86
N ILE A 132 -11.09 14.90 -11.35
CA ILE A 132 -9.63 14.80 -11.54
C ILE A 132 -9.29 14.82 -13.04
N ILE A 133 -9.91 13.93 -13.84
CA ILE A 133 -9.66 13.84 -15.29
C ILE A 133 -9.92 15.18 -16.01
N ARG A 134 -10.95 15.93 -15.60
CA ARG A 134 -11.24 17.28 -16.14
C ARG A 134 -10.16 18.29 -15.78
N ILE A 135 -9.74 18.31 -14.52
CA ILE A 135 -8.73 19.25 -14.00
C ILE A 135 -7.35 18.95 -14.58
N GLU A 136 -6.95 17.68 -14.69
CA GLU A 136 -5.73 17.25 -15.38
C GLU A 136 -5.77 17.64 -16.88
N GLY A 137 -6.92 17.47 -17.52
CA GLY A 137 -7.15 17.92 -18.90
C GLY A 137 -7.06 19.43 -19.10
N GLN A 138 -7.41 20.23 -18.09
CA GLN A 138 -7.19 21.68 -18.07
C GLN A 138 -5.72 22.03 -17.81
N LEU A 139 -5.11 21.41 -16.79
CA LEU A 139 -3.70 21.61 -16.41
C LEU A 139 -2.76 21.32 -17.58
N LYS A 140 -3.01 20.24 -18.34
CA LYS A 140 -2.24 19.91 -19.55
C LYS A 140 -2.34 20.99 -20.63
N ARG A 141 -3.49 21.64 -20.79
CA ARG A 141 -3.69 22.76 -21.74
C ARG A 141 -2.99 24.03 -21.25
N PHE A 142 -3.16 24.40 -19.98
CA PHE A 142 -2.49 25.57 -19.41
C PHE A 142 -0.96 25.42 -19.42
N LYS A 143 -0.44 24.22 -19.16
CA LYS A 143 0.99 23.91 -19.31
C LYS A 143 1.47 24.11 -20.75
N ALA A 144 0.81 23.52 -21.74
CA ALA A 144 1.19 23.68 -23.14
C ALA A 144 1.11 25.15 -23.62
N ASN A 145 0.10 25.91 -23.14
CA ASN A 145 -0.02 27.34 -23.43
C ASN A 145 1.14 28.15 -22.80
N ALA A 146 1.56 27.81 -21.57
CA ALA A 146 2.70 28.44 -20.92
C ALA A 146 4.02 28.11 -21.64
N GLU A 147 4.24 26.85 -22.03
CA GLU A 147 5.40 26.41 -22.81
C GLU A 147 5.48 27.13 -24.19
N SER A 148 4.34 27.40 -24.84
CA SER A 148 4.29 28.24 -26.06
C SER A 148 4.66 29.69 -25.76
N ALA A 149 4.06 30.29 -24.72
CA ALA A 149 4.32 31.68 -24.36
C ALA A 149 5.77 31.94 -23.93
N GLU A 150 6.42 30.99 -23.24
CA GLU A 150 7.84 31.04 -22.91
C GLU A 150 8.72 31.02 -24.17
N LYS A 151 8.39 30.15 -25.14
CA LYS A 151 9.08 30.05 -26.43
C LYS A 151 8.92 31.32 -27.28
N GLU A 152 7.71 31.85 -27.39
CA GLU A 152 7.40 33.11 -28.07
C GLU A 152 8.16 34.29 -27.43
N LEU A 153 8.23 34.32 -26.10
CA LEU A 153 8.96 35.34 -25.32
C LEU A 153 10.48 35.26 -25.53
N ASP A 154 11.06 34.06 -25.66
CA ASP A 154 12.49 33.88 -25.99
C ASP A 154 12.82 34.17 -27.46
N GLU A 155 11.90 33.90 -28.39
CA GLU A 155 11.99 34.36 -29.78
C GLU A 155 11.99 35.90 -29.86
N VAL A 156 11.07 36.57 -29.16
CA VAL A 156 11.02 38.04 -29.08
C VAL A 156 12.26 38.63 -28.40
N LYS A 157 12.77 38.02 -27.31
CA LYS A 157 14.07 38.42 -26.71
C LYS A 157 15.21 38.32 -27.73
N THR A 158 15.22 37.27 -28.54
CA THR A 158 16.27 37.01 -29.53
C THR A 158 16.21 38.03 -30.66
N GLN A 159 15.02 38.28 -31.22
CA GLN A 159 14.80 39.36 -32.21
C GLN A 159 15.19 40.73 -31.64
N ASN A 160 14.82 41.04 -30.39
CA ASN A 160 15.19 42.31 -29.75
C ASN A 160 16.71 42.48 -29.59
N ARG A 161 17.45 41.39 -29.34
CA ARG A 161 18.93 41.37 -29.30
C ARG A 161 19.57 41.53 -30.68
N LEU A 162 18.94 41.03 -31.75
CA LEU A 162 19.40 41.21 -33.13
C LEU A 162 19.16 42.64 -33.62
N LEU A 163 17.92 43.14 -33.51
CA LEU A 163 17.54 44.51 -33.87
C LEU A 163 18.40 45.57 -33.16
N LYS A 164 18.77 45.36 -31.89
CA LYS A 164 19.70 46.24 -31.16
C LYS A 164 21.11 46.27 -31.74
N LYS A 165 21.60 45.15 -32.30
CA LYS A 165 22.87 45.12 -33.04
C LYS A 165 22.74 45.80 -34.39
N GLU A 166 21.69 45.51 -35.14
CA GLU A 166 21.42 46.10 -36.46
C GLU A 166 21.33 47.64 -36.37
N VAL A 167 20.58 48.17 -35.40
CA VAL A 167 20.50 49.62 -35.14
C VAL A 167 21.85 50.23 -34.73
N ALA A 168 22.69 49.50 -33.99
CA ALA A 168 24.04 49.95 -33.64
C ALA A 168 24.97 49.98 -34.87
N PHE A 169 24.92 48.95 -35.73
CA PHE A 169 25.67 48.92 -36.99
C PHE A 169 25.18 49.99 -37.97
N GLU A 170 23.88 50.20 -38.13
CA GLU A 170 23.28 51.30 -38.91
C GLU A 170 23.79 52.67 -38.45
N SER A 171 23.85 52.90 -37.14
CA SER A 171 24.38 54.13 -36.55
C SER A 171 25.88 54.32 -36.86
N LEU A 172 26.66 53.24 -36.77
CA LEU A 172 28.09 53.24 -37.09
C LEU A 172 28.35 53.49 -38.59
N ILE A 173 27.60 52.82 -39.48
CA ILE A 173 27.70 53.01 -40.93
C ILE A 173 27.36 54.47 -41.29
N LYS A 174 26.34 55.06 -40.67
CA LYS A 174 25.95 56.45 -40.88
C LYS A 174 27.00 57.44 -40.37
N SER A 175 27.61 57.20 -39.20
CA SER A 175 28.65 58.09 -38.66
C SER A 175 29.94 58.02 -39.49
N VAL A 176 30.40 56.82 -39.87
CA VAL A 176 31.54 56.63 -40.79
C VAL A 176 31.27 57.27 -42.14
N SER A 177 30.08 57.07 -42.71
CA SER A 177 29.69 57.69 -44.00
C SER A 177 29.66 59.22 -43.93
N PHE A 178 29.22 59.80 -42.80
CA PHE A 178 29.21 61.25 -42.58
C PHE A 178 30.63 61.84 -42.42
N ILE A 179 31.52 61.13 -41.72
CA ILE A 179 32.90 61.56 -41.49
C ILE A 179 33.78 61.40 -42.75
N CYS A 180 33.69 60.25 -43.43
CA CYS A 180 34.53 59.92 -44.58
C CYS A 180 33.97 60.41 -45.91
N GLY A 181 32.65 60.68 -46.01
CA GLY A 181 31.99 61.15 -47.23
C GLY A 181 32.61 62.42 -47.84
N PRO A 182 32.86 63.50 -47.06
CA PRO A 182 33.55 64.70 -47.54
C PRO A 182 34.95 64.43 -48.09
N PHE A 183 35.68 63.48 -47.48
CA PHE A 183 37.03 63.08 -47.91
C PHE A 183 36.98 62.33 -49.24
N TRP A 184 36.04 61.39 -49.40
CA TRP A 184 35.76 60.71 -50.67
C TRP A 184 35.37 61.69 -51.79
N TYR A 185 34.50 62.67 -51.49
CA TYR A 185 34.13 63.73 -52.43
C TYR A 185 35.34 64.59 -52.83
N ALA A 186 36.23 64.94 -51.88
CA ALA A 186 37.44 65.70 -52.15
C ALA A 186 38.42 64.93 -53.06
N ILE A 187 38.63 63.64 -52.81
CA ILE A 187 39.42 62.75 -53.67
C ILE A 187 38.82 62.69 -55.08
N PHE A 188 37.51 62.44 -55.19
CA PHE A 188 36.84 62.28 -56.49
C PHE A 188 36.85 63.59 -57.30
N ALA A 189 36.70 64.74 -56.64
CA ALA A 189 36.83 66.06 -57.24
C ALA A 189 38.28 66.34 -57.68
N TRP A 190 39.28 66.00 -56.86
CA TRP A 190 40.70 66.17 -57.19
C TRP A 190 41.13 65.32 -58.39
N VAL A 191 40.74 64.04 -58.43
CA VAL A 191 40.96 63.16 -59.60
C VAL A 191 40.28 63.72 -60.83
N SER A 192 39.01 64.13 -60.73
CA SER A 192 38.27 64.72 -61.86
C SER A 192 38.91 66.01 -62.38
N PHE A 193 39.42 66.86 -61.50
CA PHE A 193 40.13 68.10 -61.83
C PHE A 193 41.47 67.82 -62.51
N ARG A 194 42.29 66.90 -61.95
CA ARG A 194 43.59 66.50 -62.53
C ARG A 194 43.42 65.89 -63.91
N VAL A 195 42.45 64.98 -64.08
CA VAL A 195 42.08 64.40 -65.39
C VAL A 195 41.63 65.48 -66.38
N ARG A 196 40.92 66.52 -65.93
CA ARG A 196 40.51 67.63 -66.81
C ARG A 196 41.67 68.55 -67.21
N ILE A 197 42.66 68.76 -66.34
CA ILE A 197 43.91 69.46 -66.69
C ILE A 197 44.69 68.68 -67.74
N SER A 198 44.98 67.39 -67.52
CA SER A 198 45.72 66.55 -68.48
C SER A 198 44.97 66.27 -69.79
N ARG A 199 43.67 66.62 -69.86
CA ARG A 199 42.88 66.62 -71.11
C ARG A 199 42.94 67.96 -71.85
N LYS A 200 43.34 69.05 -71.20
CA LYS A 200 43.58 70.37 -71.80
C LYS A 200 45.04 70.52 -72.27
N GLU A 201 46.00 69.98 -71.51
CA GLU A 201 47.42 69.95 -71.89
C GLU A 201 47.67 69.09 -73.14
N ARG A 202 46.87 68.03 -73.34
CA ARG A 202 46.97 67.10 -74.49
C ARG A 202 46.79 67.73 -75.88
N ASN A 203 46.43 69.02 -75.97
CA ASN A 203 46.44 69.76 -77.23
C ASN A 203 47.85 70.20 -77.66
N HIS A 204 48.88 70.05 -76.81
CA HIS A 204 50.28 70.17 -77.18
C HIS A 204 51.07 68.92 -76.76
N SER A 205 51.74 68.29 -77.74
CA SER A 205 52.59 67.09 -77.64
C SER A 205 51.88 65.75 -77.30
N SER A 206 51.97 64.81 -78.24
CA SER A 206 51.68 63.38 -78.01
C SER A 206 52.95 62.64 -77.59
N CYS A 207 53.25 62.59 -76.29
CA CYS A 207 54.36 61.81 -75.76
C CYS A 207 53.86 60.63 -74.90
N PRO A 208 54.24 59.37 -75.19
CA PRO A 208 53.71 58.19 -74.49
C PRO A 208 54.07 58.16 -72.99
N CYS A 209 55.18 58.78 -72.60
CA CYS A 209 55.62 58.89 -71.20
C CYS A 209 54.58 59.57 -70.29
N PHE A 210 53.80 60.52 -70.83
CA PHE A 210 52.79 61.27 -70.08
C PHE A 210 51.67 60.36 -69.54
N VAL A 211 51.25 59.37 -70.33
CA VAL A 211 50.23 58.38 -69.92
C VAL A 211 50.74 57.53 -68.75
N TYR A 212 52.02 57.13 -68.80
CA TYR A 212 52.63 56.30 -67.76
C TYR A 212 52.79 57.06 -66.43
N CYS A 213 53.17 58.34 -66.48
CA CYS A 213 53.23 59.20 -65.29
C CYS A 213 51.84 59.40 -64.67
N ILE A 214 50.81 59.69 -65.46
CA ILE A 214 49.44 59.88 -64.95
C ILE A 214 48.90 58.59 -64.32
N SER A 215 49.07 57.43 -64.95
CA SER A 215 48.68 56.15 -64.35
C SER A 215 49.37 55.91 -63.02
N ARG A 216 50.67 56.23 -62.92
CA ARG A 216 51.45 56.04 -61.68
C ARG A 216 51.05 57.02 -60.57
N GLU A 217 50.80 58.29 -60.89
CA GLU A 217 50.24 59.26 -59.93
C GLU A 217 48.86 58.83 -59.42
N ILE A 218 47.98 58.35 -60.30
CA ILE A 218 46.64 57.88 -59.91
C ILE A 218 46.75 56.66 -59.00
N SER A 219 47.60 55.68 -59.32
CA SER A 219 47.84 54.51 -58.44
C SER A 219 48.35 54.92 -57.05
N LEU A 220 49.37 55.77 -56.96
CA LEU A 220 49.89 56.27 -55.67
C LEU A 220 48.85 57.10 -54.90
N SER A 221 48.01 57.87 -55.58
CA SER A 221 46.93 58.64 -54.96
C SER A 221 45.83 57.72 -54.40
N ILE A 222 45.56 56.59 -55.05
CA ILE A 222 44.62 55.57 -54.58
C ILE A 222 45.19 54.82 -53.37
N GLU A 223 46.46 54.39 -53.41
CA GLU A 223 47.12 53.76 -52.25
C GLU A 223 47.11 54.68 -51.02
N LEU A 224 47.53 55.94 -51.19
CA LEU A 224 47.54 56.93 -50.10
C LEU A 224 46.15 57.27 -49.55
N ALA A 225 45.10 57.17 -50.38
CA ALA A 225 43.72 57.35 -49.95
C ALA A 225 43.14 56.12 -49.20
N ILE A 226 43.71 54.94 -49.41
CA ILE A 226 43.26 53.67 -48.79
C ILE A 226 43.94 53.39 -47.45
N ILE A 227 45.20 53.83 -47.26
CA ILE A 227 45.96 53.65 -46.01
C ILE A 227 45.20 54.07 -44.73
N PRO A 228 44.47 55.22 -44.68
CA PRO A 228 43.72 55.61 -43.48
C PRO A 228 42.63 54.60 -43.09
N PHE A 229 41.98 53.96 -44.07
CA PHE A 229 40.87 53.03 -43.87
C PHE A 229 41.33 51.77 -43.11
N TYR A 230 42.45 51.18 -43.54
CA TYR A 230 43.07 50.04 -42.85
C TYR A 230 43.53 50.36 -41.42
N TYR A 231 43.89 51.62 -41.14
CA TYR A 231 44.35 52.02 -39.80
C TYR A 231 43.20 52.26 -38.81
N THR A 232 41.98 52.55 -39.31
CA THR A 232 40.76 52.65 -38.48
C THR A 232 40.12 51.31 -38.13
N GLU A 233 40.44 50.23 -38.85
CA GLU A 233 39.85 48.90 -38.64
C GLU A 233 40.71 47.99 -37.72
N ALA A 234 41.79 48.54 -37.17
CA ALA A 234 42.78 47.84 -36.34
C ALA A 234 42.82 48.30 -34.86
N ARG A 235 41.72 48.89 -34.34
CA ARG A 235 41.67 49.49 -33.00
C ARG A 235 40.28 49.41 -32.34
#